data_AF-A0A953LU12-F1
#
_entry.id   AF-A0A953LU12-F1
#
_cell.length_a   1.000
_cell.length_b   1.000
_cell.length_c   1.000
_cell.angle_alpha   90.00
_cell.angle_beta   90.00
_cell.angle_gamma   90.00
#
_symmetry.space_group_name_H-M   'P 1'
#
loop_
_entity.id
_entity.type
_entity.pdbx_description
1 polymer ?
#
loop_
_entity_poly.entity_id
_entity_poly.type
_entity_poly.pdbx_seq_one_letter_code
_entity_poly.pdbx_strand_id
1 'polypeptide(L)'
;FKEAVMALLDEISPEAKQIGAVNTVVIGRDGRTRGDNTDRIGFRRAFEETIGKAAVAGQRAVLVGAGGAGRAIAFALIDLGVAKLSIYDKDQARADNLAAELLGHAPTIVFDSAPDLAVAMRGAAGAVNATPIGMHGYPGVPIPDELIAAEQWIADAIYTPLETKLIANAKRKGCRVMTGGGMCVHQAAESFRAFTGISPDIARMRALFDRAVKERDAKLAAA
;
A
#
# COMPACT_ATOMS: atom_id res chain seq x y z
N PHE A 1 2.94 -3.04 -14.50
CA PHE A 1 4.31 -3.48 -14.82
C PHE A 1 5.07 -4.12 -13.66
N LYS A 2 4.72 -3.88 -12.38
CA LYS A 2 5.52 -4.38 -11.24
C LYS A 2 5.73 -5.90 -11.20
N GLU A 3 4.75 -6.69 -11.62
CA GLU A 3 4.87 -8.15 -11.75
C GLU A 3 5.60 -8.53 -13.04
N ALA A 4 5.16 -7.98 -14.17
CA ALA A 4 5.69 -8.30 -15.50
C ALA A 4 7.21 -8.02 -15.67
N VAL A 5 7.73 -6.97 -15.02
CA VAL A 5 9.16 -6.61 -15.13
C VAL A 5 10.06 -7.67 -14.53
N MET A 6 9.58 -8.49 -13.59
CA MET A 6 10.41 -9.51 -12.91
C MET A 6 11.07 -10.49 -13.88
N ALA A 7 10.38 -10.89 -14.95
CA ALA A 7 10.91 -11.81 -15.94
C ALA A 7 12.00 -11.19 -16.85
N LEU A 8 12.24 -9.88 -16.72
CA LEU A 8 13.16 -9.11 -17.57
C LEU A 8 14.46 -8.73 -16.87
N LEU A 9 14.61 -9.04 -15.57
CA LEU A 9 15.73 -8.59 -14.74
C LEU A 9 16.76 -9.70 -14.56
N ASP A 10 18.04 -9.32 -14.49
CA ASP A 10 19.14 -10.26 -14.26
C ASP A 10 19.10 -10.85 -12.86
N GLU A 11 18.68 -10.04 -11.89
CA GLU A 11 18.55 -10.42 -10.49
C GLU A 11 17.29 -9.81 -9.88
N ILE A 12 16.70 -10.50 -8.91
CA ILE A 12 15.64 -9.97 -8.06
C ILE A 12 16.01 -10.29 -6.62
N SER A 13 15.92 -9.30 -5.74
CA SER A 13 16.19 -9.49 -4.31
C SER A 13 15.24 -10.52 -3.68
N PRO A 14 15.68 -11.20 -2.60
CA PRO A 14 14.85 -12.15 -1.88
C PRO A 14 13.49 -11.56 -1.48
N GLU A 15 13.47 -10.31 -1.02
CA GLU A 15 12.26 -9.61 -0.60
C GLU A 15 11.32 -9.35 -1.76
N ALA A 16 11.83 -8.90 -2.92
CA ALA A 16 11.00 -8.66 -4.10
C ALA A 16 10.49 -9.96 -4.74
N LYS A 17 11.28 -11.05 -4.70
CA LYS A 17 10.84 -12.40 -5.10
C LYS A 17 9.71 -12.88 -4.21
N GLN A 18 9.86 -12.74 -2.89
CA GLN A 18 8.84 -13.13 -1.92
C GLN A 18 7.55 -12.32 -2.12
N ILE A 19 7.66 -11.01 -2.37
CA ILE A 19 6.49 -10.16 -2.67
C ILE A 19 5.88 -10.52 -4.02
N GLY A 20 6.66 -11.01 -4.99
CA GLY A 20 6.21 -11.24 -6.36
C GLY A 20 5.95 -9.92 -7.11
N ALA A 21 6.64 -8.84 -6.76
CA ALA A 21 6.54 -7.57 -7.46
C ALA A 21 7.80 -6.70 -7.27
N VAL A 22 8.21 -6.00 -8.32
CA VAL A 22 9.34 -5.05 -8.33
C VAL A 22 8.84 -3.64 -8.61
N ASN A 23 9.25 -2.66 -7.80
CA ASN A 23 9.00 -1.23 -8.05
C ASN A 23 10.29 -0.41 -8.25
N THR A 24 11.45 -1.01 -7.97
CA THR A 24 12.77 -0.36 -8.00
C THR A 24 13.73 -1.23 -8.80
N VAL A 25 14.36 -0.68 -9.85
CA VAL A 25 15.34 -1.40 -10.67
C VAL A 25 16.68 -0.67 -10.60
N VAL A 26 17.64 -1.26 -9.91
CA VAL A 26 19.02 -0.75 -9.85
C VAL A 26 19.77 -1.24 -11.08
N ILE A 27 20.41 -0.32 -11.80
CA ILE A 27 21.22 -0.62 -12.97
C ILE A 27 22.69 -0.44 -12.58
N GLY A 28 23.44 -1.53 -12.57
CA GLY A 28 24.86 -1.55 -12.28
C GLY A 28 25.69 -0.83 -13.35
N ARG A 29 26.94 -0.49 -13.01
CA ARG A 29 27.88 0.10 -13.98
C ARG A 29 28.21 -0.85 -15.14
N ASP A 30 28.05 -2.14 -14.91
CA ASP A 30 28.17 -3.21 -15.90
C ASP A 30 26.88 -3.43 -16.72
N GLY A 31 25.84 -2.62 -16.49
CA GLY A 31 24.55 -2.72 -17.15
C GLY A 31 23.60 -3.77 -16.57
N ARG A 32 24.04 -4.54 -15.56
CA ARG A 32 23.19 -5.57 -14.93
C ARG A 32 22.08 -4.94 -14.13
N THR A 33 20.91 -5.57 -14.16
CA THR A 33 19.68 -5.09 -13.56
C THR A 33 19.30 -5.91 -12.35
N ARG A 34 19.06 -5.23 -11.22
CA ARG A 34 18.54 -5.84 -10.00
C ARG A 34 17.19 -5.24 -9.63
N GLY A 35 16.18 -6.09 -9.45
CA GLY A 35 14.86 -5.70 -8.97
C GLY A 35 14.73 -5.74 -7.46
N ASP A 36 14.20 -4.67 -6.90
CA ASP A 36 13.85 -4.50 -5.48
C ASP A 36 12.41 -4.00 -5.32
N ASN A 37 11.89 -4.10 -4.09
CA ASN A 37 10.58 -3.59 -3.72
C ASN A 37 10.67 -2.69 -2.48
N THR A 38 10.46 -1.39 -2.68
CA THR A 38 10.49 -0.38 -1.62
C THR A 38 9.10 0.00 -1.12
N ASP A 39 8.04 -0.52 -1.74
CA ASP A 39 6.65 -0.27 -1.32
C ASP A 39 6.35 -0.88 0.05
N ARG A 40 6.83 -2.11 0.32
CA ARG A 40 6.60 -2.80 1.61
C ARG A 40 7.10 -1.96 2.79
N ILE A 41 8.36 -1.56 2.74
CA ILE A 41 8.97 -0.72 3.77
C ILE A 41 8.36 0.69 3.79
N GLY A 42 8.03 1.23 2.61
CA GLY A 42 7.39 2.53 2.47
C GLY A 42 6.03 2.59 3.18
N PHE A 43 5.19 1.59 2.94
CA PHE A 43 3.89 1.47 3.60
C PHE A 43 4.05 1.23 5.10
N ARG A 44 4.93 0.32 5.52
CA ARG A 44 5.13 0.00 6.94
C ARG A 44 5.48 1.24 7.76
N ARG A 45 6.48 2.02 7.31
CA ARG A 45 6.90 3.25 8.02
C ARG A 45 5.81 4.29 8.05
N ALA A 46 5.13 4.51 6.91
CA ALA A 46 4.00 5.43 6.85
C ALA A 46 2.89 5.03 7.84
N PHE A 47 2.56 3.74 7.89
CA PHE A 47 1.55 3.22 8.81
C PHE A 47 1.95 3.42 10.26
N GLU A 48 3.20 3.11 10.62
CA GLU A 48 3.73 3.32 11.99
C GLU A 48 3.68 4.80 12.41
N GLU A 49 4.00 5.72 11.51
CA GLU A 49 3.99 7.17 11.77
C GLU A 49 2.58 7.75 11.91
N THR A 50 1.60 7.28 11.13
CA THR A 50 0.26 7.91 11.08
C THR A 50 -0.80 7.15 11.88
N ILE A 51 -0.81 5.83 11.77
CA ILE A 51 -1.81 4.95 12.40
C ILE A 51 -1.17 4.25 13.61
N GLY A 52 0.11 3.93 13.60
CA GLY A 52 0.77 3.20 14.69
C GLY A 52 0.45 1.70 14.68
N LYS A 53 1.50 0.91 14.88
CA LYS A 53 1.47 -0.56 14.81
C LYS A 53 0.38 -1.21 15.69
N ALA A 54 0.13 -0.65 16.88
CA ALA A 54 -0.85 -1.20 17.82
C ALA A 54 -2.29 -1.27 17.28
N ALA A 55 -2.63 -0.47 16.25
CA ALA A 55 -3.96 -0.49 15.64
C ALA A 55 -4.23 -1.72 14.76
N VAL A 56 -3.19 -2.48 14.37
CA VAL A 56 -3.31 -3.66 13.51
C VAL A 56 -2.68 -4.92 14.13
N ALA A 57 -1.72 -4.77 15.04
CA ALA A 57 -1.09 -5.90 15.72
C ALA A 57 -2.13 -6.74 16.46
N GLY A 58 -2.21 -8.04 16.14
CA GLY A 58 -3.20 -8.97 16.71
C GLY A 58 -4.63 -8.79 16.19
N GLN A 59 -4.87 -7.87 15.25
CA GLN A 59 -6.19 -7.52 14.76
C GLN A 59 -6.51 -8.12 13.39
N ARG A 60 -7.78 -8.01 13.00
CA ARG A 60 -8.24 -8.25 11.63
C ARG A 60 -8.12 -6.98 10.79
N ALA A 61 -7.58 -7.08 9.58
CA ALA A 61 -7.53 -6.00 8.60
C ALA A 61 -8.09 -6.44 7.24
N VAL A 62 -8.44 -5.46 6.42
CA VAL A 62 -8.89 -5.68 5.03
C VAL A 62 -7.90 -5.04 4.05
N LEU A 63 -7.50 -5.81 3.04
CA LEU A 63 -6.78 -5.31 1.87
C LEU A 63 -7.73 -5.28 0.67
N VAL A 64 -7.93 -4.10 0.09
CA VAL A 64 -8.72 -3.91 -1.14
C VAL A 64 -7.76 -3.73 -2.32
N GLY A 65 -7.67 -4.74 -3.18
CA GLY A 65 -6.77 -4.81 -4.33
C GLY A 65 -5.58 -5.75 -4.11
N ALA A 66 -5.43 -6.76 -4.97
CA ALA A 66 -4.43 -7.82 -4.91
C ALA A 66 -3.36 -7.73 -6.03
N GLY A 67 -3.23 -6.58 -6.70
CA GLY A 67 -2.13 -6.31 -7.65
C GLY A 67 -0.80 -5.98 -6.94
N GLY A 68 0.26 -5.72 -7.71
CA GLY A 68 1.62 -5.48 -7.17
C GLY A 68 1.76 -4.52 -5.97
N ALA A 69 0.99 -3.43 -5.88
CA ALA A 69 0.99 -2.57 -4.68
C ALA A 69 0.31 -3.26 -3.48
N GLY A 70 -0.84 -3.90 -3.70
CA GLY A 70 -1.55 -4.67 -2.69
C GLY A 70 -0.71 -5.82 -2.14
N ARG A 71 0.05 -6.51 -3.00
CA ARG A 71 1.01 -7.54 -2.58
C ARG A 71 2.02 -6.96 -1.58
N ALA A 72 2.69 -5.87 -1.92
CA ALA A 72 3.67 -5.23 -1.01
C ALA A 72 3.03 -4.76 0.31
N ILE A 73 1.80 -4.23 0.25
CA ILE A 73 1.03 -3.81 1.42
C ILE A 73 0.64 -5.01 2.30
N ALA A 74 0.26 -6.15 1.73
CA ALA A 74 -0.03 -7.37 2.49
C ALA A 74 1.19 -7.81 3.33
N PHE A 75 2.38 -7.85 2.72
CA PHE A 75 3.62 -8.14 3.45
C PHE A 75 3.94 -7.08 4.50
N ALA A 76 3.62 -5.81 4.26
CA ALA A 76 3.79 -4.77 5.25
C ALA A 76 2.82 -4.94 6.45
N LEU A 77 1.58 -5.36 6.21
CA LEU A 77 0.61 -5.68 7.27
C LEU A 77 1.04 -6.90 8.11
N ILE A 78 1.69 -7.88 7.47
CA ILE A 78 2.35 -9.00 8.17
C ILE A 78 3.46 -8.47 9.10
N ASP A 79 4.33 -7.58 8.62
CA ASP A 79 5.40 -6.96 9.44
C ASP A 79 4.83 -6.18 10.65
N LEU A 80 3.66 -5.58 10.46
CA LEU A 80 2.93 -4.84 11.50
C LEU A 80 2.22 -5.77 12.49
N GLY A 81 2.17 -7.08 12.22
CA GLY A 81 1.65 -8.09 13.14
C GLY A 81 0.15 -8.35 13.02
N VAL A 82 -0.45 -8.16 11.83
CA VAL A 82 -1.85 -8.53 11.59
C VAL A 82 -2.10 -10.00 11.94
N ALA A 83 -3.20 -10.30 12.65
CA ALA A 83 -3.57 -11.68 12.97
C ALA A 83 -4.45 -12.32 11.89
N LYS A 84 -5.27 -11.49 11.23
CA LYS A 84 -6.12 -11.92 10.12
C LYS A 84 -6.17 -10.87 9.02
N LEU A 85 -5.88 -11.25 7.78
CA LEU A 85 -5.98 -10.37 6.62
C LEU A 85 -7.04 -10.93 5.64
N SER A 86 -8.13 -10.18 5.48
CA SER A 86 -9.13 -10.43 4.45
C SER A 86 -8.77 -9.67 3.19
N ILE A 87 -8.64 -10.37 2.06
CA ILE A 87 -8.26 -9.79 0.78
C ILE A 87 -9.51 -9.73 -0.09
N TYR A 88 -9.77 -8.56 -0.65
CA TYR A 88 -10.83 -8.35 -1.63
C TYR A 88 -10.23 -7.79 -2.91
N ASP A 89 -10.55 -8.40 -4.05
CA ASP A 89 -10.28 -7.86 -5.37
C ASP A 89 -11.51 -8.13 -6.25
N LYS A 90 -11.75 -7.27 -7.25
CA LYS A 90 -12.82 -7.50 -8.23
C LYS A 90 -12.59 -8.78 -9.04
N ASP A 91 -11.34 -9.18 -9.18
CA ASP A 91 -10.91 -10.44 -9.76
C ASP A 91 -10.62 -11.42 -8.61
N GLN A 92 -11.62 -12.24 -8.29
CA GLN A 92 -11.58 -13.17 -7.16
C GLN A 92 -10.34 -14.07 -7.18
N ALA A 93 -9.92 -14.51 -8.38
CA ALA A 93 -8.76 -15.37 -8.52
C ALA A 93 -7.46 -14.70 -8.03
N ARG A 94 -7.34 -13.37 -8.17
CA ARG A 94 -6.18 -12.63 -7.62
C ARG A 94 -6.18 -12.63 -6.10
N ALA A 95 -7.35 -12.46 -5.48
CA ALA A 95 -7.48 -12.50 -4.04
C ALA A 95 -7.17 -13.90 -3.49
N ASP A 96 -7.71 -14.94 -4.12
CA ASP A 96 -7.47 -16.35 -3.75
C ASP A 96 -5.98 -16.71 -3.84
N ASN A 97 -5.34 -16.37 -4.97
CA ASN A 97 -3.92 -16.65 -5.19
C ASN A 97 -3.05 -15.92 -4.16
N LEU A 98 -3.32 -14.64 -3.90
CA LEU A 98 -2.55 -13.88 -2.90
C LEU A 98 -2.75 -14.46 -1.50
N ALA A 99 -3.96 -14.85 -1.11
CA ALA A 99 -4.21 -15.47 0.19
C ALA A 99 -3.42 -16.78 0.37
N ALA A 100 -3.40 -17.63 -0.67
CA ALA A 100 -2.67 -18.90 -0.65
C ALA A 100 -1.14 -18.70 -0.56
N GLU A 101 -0.60 -17.74 -1.32
CA GLU A 101 0.83 -17.40 -1.27
C GLU A 101 1.25 -16.85 0.10
N LEU A 102 0.44 -15.98 0.70
CA LEU A 102 0.70 -15.43 2.02
C LEU A 102 0.61 -16.49 3.11
N LEU A 103 -0.30 -17.45 2.99
CA LEU A 103 -0.39 -18.58 3.92
C LEU A 103 0.89 -19.43 3.89
N GLY A 104 1.45 -19.68 2.71
CA GLY A 104 2.74 -20.36 2.56
C GLY A 104 3.90 -19.57 3.19
N HIS A 105 3.80 -18.24 3.23
CA HIS A 105 4.81 -17.37 3.82
C HIS A 105 4.69 -17.19 5.34
N ALA A 106 3.47 -17.01 5.85
CA ALA A 106 3.19 -16.70 7.25
C ALA A 106 2.09 -17.63 7.79
N PRO A 107 2.40 -18.92 8.05
CA PRO A 107 1.41 -19.96 8.35
C PRO A 107 0.65 -19.76 9.68
N THR A 108 1.11 -18.85 10.53
CA THR A 108 0.46 -18.51 11.82
C THR A 108 -0.59 -17.40 11.69
N ILE A 109 -0.69 -16.75 10.54
CA ILE A 109 -1.66 -15.68 10.25
C ILE A 109 -2.82 -16.28 9.45
N VAL A 110 -4.04 -15.82 9.72
CA VAL A 110 -5.22 -16.20 8.96
C VAL A 110 -5.36 -15.32 7.71
N PHE A 111 -5.39 -15.93 6.54
CA PHE A 111 -5.69 -15.25 5.28
C PHE A 111 -7.00 -15.79 4.70
N ASP A 112 -7.90 -14.90 4.29
CA ASP A 112 -9.06 -15.27 3.48
C ASP A 112 -9.22 -14.31 2.31
N SER A 113 -9.88 -14.80 1.26
CA SER A 113 -10.37 -14.00 0.15
C SER A 113 -11.87 -13.79 0.34
N ALA A 114 -12.28 -12.54 0.47
CA ALA A 114 -13.67 -12.20 0.74
C ALA A 114 -14.45 -12.10 -0.58
N PRO A 115 -15.66 -12.71 -0.66
CA PRO A 115 -16.48 -12.65 -1.88
C PRO A 115 -17.05 -11.24 -2.13
N ASP A 116 -17.17 -10.42 -1.08
CA ASP A 116 -17.59 -9.04 -1.17
C ASP A 116 -17.00 -8.21 -0.01
N LEU A 117 -17.02 -6.87 -0.17
CA LEU A 117 -16.52 -5.92 0.84
C LEU A 117 -17.33 -5.96 2.13
N ALA A 118 -18.65 -6.22 2.03
CA ALA A 118 -19.55 -6.60 3.12
C ALA A 118 -18.89 -7.55 4.12
N VAL A 119 -18.51 -8.71 3.59
CA VAL A 119 -17.92 -9.83 4.31
C VAL A 119 -16.52 -9.51 4.80
N ALA A 120 -15.73 -8.81 3.99
CA ALA A 120 -14.36 -8.42 4.34
C ALA A 120 -14.35 -7.49 5.57
N MET A 121 -15.20 -6.47 5.58
CA MET A 121 -15.19 -5.40 6.58
C MET A 121 -15.75 -5.80 7.95
N ARG A 122 -16.57 -6.86 8.03
CA ARG A 122 -17.20 -7.29 9.30
C ARG A 122 -16.16 -7.58 10.39
N GLY A 123 -16.14 -6.78 11.45
CA GLY A 123 -15.24 -6.96 12.59
C GLY A 123 -13.76 -6.70 12.27
N ALA A 124 -13.45 -6.02 11.16
CA ALA A 124 -12.10 -5.55 10.87
C ALA A 124 -11.79 -4.29 11.72
N ALA A 125 -10.57 -4.20 12.24
CA ALA A 125 -10.05 -3.01 12.90
C ALA A 125 -9.71 -1.88 11.90
N GLY A 126 -9.55 -2.22 10.63
CA GLY A 126 -9.36 -1.23 9.58
C GLY A 126 -9.13 -1.83 8.21
N ALA A 127 -9.00 -0.95 7.22
CA ALA A 127 -8.90 -1.33 5.82
C ALA A 127 -7.92 -0.44 5.05
N VAL A 128 -7.30 -1.00 4.03
CA VAL A 128 -6.42 -0.28 3.10
C VAL A 128 -6.88 -0.43 1.66
N ASN A 129 -7.01 0.69 0.95
CA ASN A 129 -7.16 0.70 -0.50
C ASN A 129 -5.80 0.63 -1.19
N ALA A 130 -5.61 -0.41 -2.00
CA ALA A 130 -4.48 -0.60 -2.91
C ALA A 130 -4.92 -0.64 -4.39
N THR A 131 -6.18 -0.29 -4.68
CA THR A 131 -6.70 -0.14 -6.04
C THR A 131 -6.49 1.28 -6.57
N PRO A 132 -6.61 1.51 -7.89
CA PRO A 132 -6.59 2.87 -8.44
C PRO A 132 -7.89 3.65 -8.21
N ILE A 133 -8.96 3.04 -7.65
CA ILE A 133 -10.26 3.70 -7.49
C ILE A 133 -10.16 4.83 -6.48
N GLY A 134 -10.48 6.05 -6.92
CA GLY A 134 -10.31 7.29 -6.16
C GLY A 134 -9.14 8.15 -6.65
N MET A 135 -8.28 7.62 -7.53
CA MET A 135 -7.16 8.34 -8.14
C MET A 135 -7.69 9.26 -9.24
N HIS A 136 -6.98 10.35 -9.53
CA HIS A 136 -7.24 11.17 -10.71
C HIS A 136 -7.26 10.29 -11.98
N GLY A 137 -8.31 10.40 -12.79
CA GLY A 137 -8.56 9.52 -13.95
C GLY A 137 -9.31 8.21 -13.64
N TYR A 138 -9.53 7.87 -12.37
CA TYR A 138 -10.20 6.64 -11.92
C TYR A 138 -11.21 6.95 -10.80
N PRO A 139 -12.33 7.64 -11.11
CA PRO A 139 -13.28 8.08 -10.11
C PRO A 139 -13.96 6.90 -9.40
N GLY A 140 -14.32 7.10 -8.13
CA GLY A 140 -15.09 6.14 -7.34
C GLY A 140 -14.72 6.17 -5.87
N VAL A 141 -15.32 5.26 -5.09
CA VAL A 141 -14.97 5.00 -3.70
C VAL A 141 -14.74 3.49 -3.56
N PRO A 142 -13.52 3.04 -3.21
CA PRO A 142 -13.19 1.61 -3.16
C PRO A 142 -13.82 0.89 -1.97
N ILE A 143 -14.21 1.63 -0.92
CA ILE A 143 -14.90 1.10 0.26
C ILE A 143 -16.11 2.01 0.51
N PRO A 144 -17.35 1.50 0.33
CA PRO A 144 -18.56 2.26 0.59
C PRO A 144 -18.60 2.81 2.02
N ASP A 145 -19.15 4.01 2.18
CA ASP A 145 -19.12 4.73 3.45
C ASP A 145 -19.84 3.92 4.53
N GLU A 146 -21.00 3.35 4.23
CA GLU A 146 -21.82 2.52 5.11
C GLU A 146 -21.08 1.32 5.73
N LEU A 147 -19.94 0.90 5.17
CA LEU A 147 -19.13 -0.20 5.69
C LEU A 147 -18.03 0.25 6.66
N ILE A 148 -17.85 1.56 6.83
CA ILE A 148 -16.81 2.16 7.66
C ILE A 148 -17.41 2.63 8.99
N ALA A 149 -16.82 2.16 10.09
CA ALA A 149 -17.12 2.60 11.46
C ALA A 149 -16.05 3.56 12.00
N ALA A 150 -16.43 4.44 12.93
CA ALA A 150 -15.59 5.52 13.45
C ALA A 150 -14.31 5.00 14.14
N GLU A 151 -14.38 3.82 14.76
CA GLU A 151 -13.30 3.20 15.51
C GLU A 151 -12.23 2.58 14.60
N GLN A 152 -12.54 2.42 13.30
CA GLN A 152 -11.63 1.81 12.35
C GLN A 152 -10.53 2.79 11.90
N TRP A 153 -9.39 2.24 11.50
CA TRP A 153 -8.42 2.98 10.70
C TRP A 153 -8.66 2.75 9.21
N ILE A 154 -8.40 3.78 8.39
CA ILE A 154 -8.55 3.73 6.94
C ILE A 154 -7.28 4.24 6.27
N ALA A 155 -6.65 3.41 5.47
CA ALA A 155 -5.48 3.77 4.68
C ALA A 155 -5.78 3.77 3.19
N ASP A 156 -5.10 4.62 2.43
CA ASP A 156 -5.18 4.67 0.98
C ASP A 156 -3.77 4.75 0.40
N ALA A 157 -3.44 3.91 -0.58
CA ALA A 157 -2.16 3.98 -1.30
C ALA A 157 -2.13 5.13 -2.32
N ILE A 158 -3.27 5.72 -2.63
CA ILE A 158 -3.39 6.83 -3.57
C ILE A 158 -2.84 8.12 -2.95
N TYR A 159 -2.04 8.83 -3.75
CA TYR A 159 -1.49 10.14 -3.40
C TYR A 159 -1.82 11.23 -4.42
N THR A 160 -2.68 10.93 -5.39
CA THR A 160 -3.16 11.88 -6.42
C THR A 160 -4.67 11.67 -6.64
N PRO A 161 -5.55 12.40 -5.94
CA PRO A 161 -5.25 13.38 -4.88
C PRO A 161 -4.81 12.71 -3.56
N LEU A 162 -4.26 13.48 -2.61
CA LEU A 162 -4.03 12.98 -1.24
C LEU A 162 -5.34 12.78 -0.47
N GLU A 163 -6.29 13.69 -0.67
CA GLU A 163 -7.63 13.58 -0.09
C GLU A 163 -8.57 12.92 -1.11
N THR A 164 -8.53 11.59 -1.17
CA THR A 164 -9.52 10.81 -1.93
C THR A 164 -10.89 10.88 -1.24
N LYS A 165 -11.96 10.51 -1.95
CA LYS A 165 -13.30 10.39 -1.34
C LYS A 165 -13.30 9.42 -0.15
N LEU A 166 -12.55 8.32 -0.23
CA LEU A 166 -12.38 7.37 0.88
C LEU A 166 -11.82 8.08 2.11
N ILE A 167 -10.69 8.77 1.96
CA ILE A 167 -10.03 9.48 3.06
C ILE A 167 -10.93 10.58 3.62
N ALA A 168 -11.57 11.37 2.77
CA ALA A 168 -12.48 12.43 3.20
C ALA A 168 -13.67 11.88 4.01
N ASN A 169 -14.27 10.78 3.56
CA ASN A 169 -15.38 10.13 4.27
C ASN A 169 -14.93 9.59 5.64
N ALA A 170 -13.81 8.86 5.67
CA ALA A 170 -13.24 8.31 6.89
C ALA A 170 -12.89 9.41 7.92
N LYS A 171 -12.30 10.53 7.48
CA LYS A 171 -12.04 11.70 8.35
C LYS A 171 -13.34 12.26 8.95
N ARG A 172 -14.40 12.42 8.14
CA ARG A 172 -15.69 12.94 8.63
C ARG A 172 -16.34 12.03 9.67
N LYS A 173 -16.05 10.72 9.62
CA LYS A 173 -16.50 9.73 10.60
C LYS A 173 -15.65 9.68 11.88
N GLY A 174 -14.50 10.34 11.91
CA GLY A 174 -13.58 10.29 13.04
C GLY A 174 -12.56 9.15 12.98
N CYS A 175 -12.45 8.44 11.86
CA CYS A 175 -11.47 7.38 11.67
C CYS A 175 -10.04 7.93 11.73
N ARG A 176 -9.10 7.07 12.16
CA ARG A 176 -7.66 7.34 11.99
C ARG A 176 -7.30 7.07 10.54
N VAL A 177 -6.72 8.04 9.84
CA VAL A 177 -6.48 7.93 8.40
C VAL A 177 -5.01 7.96 8.02
N MET A 178 -4.65 7.24 6.96
CA MET A 178 -3.37 7.35 6.28
C MET A 178 -3.59 7.61 4.78
N THR A 179 -3.03 8.70 4.26
CA THR A 179 -2.99 8.96 2.80
C THR A 179 -1.78 8.27 2.16
N GLY A 180 -1.77 8.17 0.82
CA GLY A 180 -0.65 7.55 0.09
C GLY A 180 0.65 8.37 0.13
N GLY A 181 0.59 9.62 0.60
CA GLY A 181 1.77 10.50 0.65
C GLY A 181 2.87 9.97 1.58
N GLY A 182 2.47 9.35 2.70
CA GLY A 182 3.37 8.65 3.63
C GLY A 182 4.24 7.64 2.89
N MET A 183 3.55 6.66 2.30
CA MET A 183 4.13 5.58 1.52
C MET A 183 4.98 6.08 0.36
N CYS A 184 4.49 7.08 -0.39
CA CYS A 184 5.18 7.65 -1.56
C CYS A 184 6.57 8.20 -1.22
N VAL A 185 6.70 8.92 -0.10
CA VAL A 185 8.00 9.50 0.31
C VAL A 185 8.95 8.43 0.82
N HIS A 186 8.48 7.51 1.68
CA HIS A 186 9.36 6.48 2.24
C HIS A 186 9.85 5.49 1.19
N GLN A 187 8.99 5.06 0.26
CA GLN A 187 9.44 4.20 -0.84
C GLN A 187 10.48 4.92 -1.72
N ALA A 188 10.28 6.22 -1.99
CA ALA A 188 11.21 7.00 -2.80
C ALA A 188 12.56 7.19 -2.10
N ALA A 189 12.56 7.37 -0.78
CA ALA A 189 13.78 7.45 0.01
C ALA A 189 14.59 6.15 -0.07
N GLU A 190 13.93 5.00 0.07
CA GLU A 190 14.58 3.70 -0.04
C GLU A 190 15.08 3.41 -1.46
N SER A 191 14.31 3.79 -2.49
CA SER A 191 14.76 3.68 -3.89
C SER A 191 15.96 4.60 -4.16
N PHE A 192 15.93 5.84 -3.66
CA PHE A 192 17.06 6.78 -3.77
C PHE A 192 18.33 6.22 -3.13
N ARG A 193 18.20 5.62 -1.93
CA ARG A 193 19.33 4.93 -1.29
C ARG A 193 19.85 3.78 -2.15
N ALA A 194 18.95 2.95 -2.70
CA ALA A 194 19.34 1.84 -3.56
C ALA A 194 20.07 2.30 -4.83
N PHE A 195 19.63 3.40 -5.44
CA PHE A 195 20.24 3.94 -6.66
C PHE A 195 21.60 4.62 -6.41
N THR A 196 21.76 5.29 -5.27
CA THR A 196 22.88 6.22 -5.07
C THR A 196 23.87 5.77 -4.01
N GLY A 197 23.48 4.86 -3.11
CA GLY A 197 24.21 4.55 -1.88
C GLY A 197 24.16 5.66 -0.84
N ILE A 198 23.48 6.78 -1.10
CA ILE A 198 23.41 7.94 -0.21
C ILE A 198 22.23 7.78 0.76
N SER A 199 22.47 8.10 2.03
CA SER A 199 21.39 8.20 3.02
C SER A 199 20.47 9.40 2.71
N PRO A 200 19.19 9.17 2.39
CA PRO A 200 18.25 10.23 2.06
C PRO A 200 17.88 11.07 3.29
N ASP A 201 17.73 12.38 3.08
CA ASP A 201 17.06 13.27 4.04
C ASP A 201 15.54 13.18 3.84
N ILE A 202 14.90 12.30 4.63
CA ILE A 202 13.46 12.01 4.52
C ILE A 202 12.62 13.26 4.84
N ALA A 203 13.05 14.10 5.78
CA ALA A 203 12.33 15.32 6.14
C ALA A 203 12.32 16.31 4.97
N ARG A 204 13.46 16.47 4.28
CA ARG A 204 13.54 17.28 3.06
C ARG A 204 12.69 16.70 1.93
N MET A 205 12.70 15.39 1.73
CA MET A 205 11.86 14.73 0.72
C MET A 205 10.37 14.94 1.00
N ARG A 206 9.96 14.83 2.27
CA ARG A 206 8.59 15.13 2.72
C ARG A 206 8.19 16.57 2.39
N ALA A 207 8.99 17.54 2.79
CA ALA A 207 8.70 18.96 2.56
C ALA A 207 8.56 19.28 1.05
N LEU A 208 9.41 18.68 0.21
CA LEU A 208 9.31 18.83 -1.25
C LEU A 208 8.06 18.17 -1.81
N PHE A 209 7.73 16.96 -1.36
CA PHE A 209 6.52 16.25 -1.74
C PHE A 209 5.26 17.06 -1.40
N ASP A 210 5.16 17.57 -0.17
CA ASP A 210 3.99 18.32 0.29
C ASP A 210 3.78 19.60 -0.53
N ARG A 211 4.86 20.31 -0.85
CA ARG A 211 4.81 21.47 -1.75
C ARG A 211 4.35 21.08 -3.16
N ALA A 212 4.96 20.06 -3.74
CA ALA A 212 4.64 19.61 -5.10
C ALA A 212 3.18 19.13 -5.22
N VAL A 213 2.68 18.41 -4.22
CA VAL A 213 1.29 17.97 -4.18
C VAL A 213 0.34 19.16 -4.05
N LYS A 214 0.63 20.13 -3.16
CA LYS A 214 -0.21 21.32 -3.02
C LYS A 214 -0.32 22.10 -4.33
N GLU A 215 0.79 22.27 -5.04
CA GLU A 215 0.82 22.92 -6.36
C GLU A 215 0.06 22.13 -7.42
N ARG A 216 0.23 20.81 -7.46
CA ARG A 216 -0.48 19.92 -8.39
C ARG A 216 -1.99 19.94 -8.12
N ASP A 217 -2.41 19.78 -6.88
CA ASP A 217 -3.83 19.70 -6.52
C ASP A 217 -4.52 21.04 -6.76
N ALA A 218 -3.84 22.18 -6.54
CA ALA A 218 -4.33 23.50 -6.92
C ALA A 218 -4.54 23.64 -8.45
N LYS A 219 -3.60 23.11 -9.26
CA LYS A 219 -3.75 23.09 -10.72
C LYS A 219 -4.89 22.20 -11.18
N LEU A 220 -5.04 21.02 -10.58
CA LEU A 220 -6.13 20.09 -10.90
C LEU A 220 -7.51 20.64 -10.50
N ALA A 221 -7.60 21.43 -9.44
CA ALA A 221 -8.84 22.09 -9.04
C ALA A 221 -9.21 23.29 -9.93
N ALA A 222 -8.24 23.85 -10.67
CA ALA A 222 -8.43 24.99 -11.57
C ALA A 222 -8.68 24.58 -13.03
N ALA A 223 -8.54 23.30 -13.37
CA ALA A 223 -8.75 22.72 -14.70
C ALA A 223 -10.13 22.06 -14.80
#